data_AF-A0A0Q4CST1-F1
#
_entry.id   AF-A0A0Q4CST1-F1
#
_cell.length_a   1.000
_cell.length_b   1.000
_cell.length_c   1.000
_cell.angle_alpha   90.00
_cell.angle_beta   90.00
_cell.angle_gamma   90.00
#
_symmetry.space_group_name_H-M   'P 1'
#
loop_
_entity.id
_entity.type
_entity.pdbx_description
1 polymer ?
#
loop_
_entity_poly.entity_id
_entity_poly.type
_entity_poly.pdbx_seq_one_letter_code
_entity_poly.pdbx_strand_id
1 'polypeptide(L)' 'MPIDNITYYRRRLAESRHRADEASLPEVRRVHTQMAERYSAILRDAERGVVRPLLGIVPR' A
#
# COMPACT_ATOMS: atom_id res chain seq x y z
N MET A 1 3.88 19.74 0.96
CA MET A 1 3.91 18.44 1.68
C MET A 1 3.60 17.29 0.72
N PRO A 2 4.62 16.68 0.06
CA PRO A 2 4.43 15.41 -0.66
C PRO A 2 5.43 14.28 -0.28
N ILE A 3 6.52 14.59 0.44
CA ILE A 3 7.60 13.62 0.72
C ILE A 3 7.19 12.60 1.78
N ASP A 4 6.39 13.02 2.77
CA ASP A 4 5.92 12.17 3.86
C ASP A 4 5.06 10.99 3.38
N ASN A 5 4.27 11.19 2.33
CA ASN A 5 3.40 10.14 1.78
C ASN A 5 4.20 9.02 1.12
N ILE A 6 5.25 9.34 0.33
CA ILE A 6 6.04 8.31 -0.36
C ILE A 6 6.82 7.46 0.64
N THR A 7 7.46 8.09 1.64
CA THR A 7 8.19 7.37 2.69
C THR A 7 7.24 6.49 3.51
N TYR A 8 6.05 6.99 3.84
CA TYR A 8 5.00 6.21 4.50
C TYR A 8 4.61 4.97 3.69
N TYR A 9 4.29 5.13 2.40
CA TYR A 9 3.87 4.01 1.56
C TYR A 9 5.00 3.00 1.31
N ARG A 10 6.25 3.43 1.21
CA ARG A 10 7.42 2.53 1.13
C ARG A 10 7.56 1.67 2.38
N ARG A 11 7.46 2.29 3.56
CA ARG A 11 7.49 1.56 4.83
C ARG A 11 6.35 0.56 4.94
N ARG A 12 5.12 0.97 4.61
CA ARG A 12 3.93 0.11 4.64
C ARG A 12 3.97 -1.04 3.64
N LEU A 13 4.57 -0.83 2.47
CA LEU A 13 4.85 -1.88 1.50
C LEU A 13 5.77 -2.95 2.10
N ALA A 14 6.90 -2.53 2.67
CA ALA A 14 7.87 -3.44 3.28
C ALA A 14 7.25 -4.23 4.44
N GLU A 15 6.52 -3.56 5.34
CA GLU A 15 5.83 -4.21 6.45
C GLU A 15 4.78 -5.23 5.97
N SER A 16 4.00 -4.88 4.94
CA SER A 16 2.96 -5.78 4.42
C SER A 16 3.57 -7.00 3.74
N ARG A 17 4.70 -6.84 3.03
CA ARG A 17 5.44 -7.97 2.45
C ARG A 17 5.99 -8.88 3.53
N HIS A 18 6.62 -8.31 4.56
CA HIS A 18 7.17 -9.08 5.68
C HIS A 18 6.08 -9.87 6.40
N ARG A 19 4.94 -9.24 6.70
CA ARG A 19 3.81 -9.94 7.34
C ARG A 19 3.16 -11.00 6.45
N ALA A 20 3.18 -10.84 5.13
CA ALA A 20 2.70 -11.88 4.22
C ALA A 20 3.63 -13.10 4.24
N ASP A 21 4.94 -12.88 4.29
CA ASP A 21 5.97 -13.92 4.36
C ASP A 21 5.89 -14.70 5.68
N GLU A 22 5.76 -14.00 6.81
CA GLU A 22 5.67 -14.62 8.14
C GLU A 22 4.29 -15.23 8.45
N ALA A 23 3.26 -14.92 7.67
CA ALA A 23 1.91 -15.40 7.95
C ALA A 23 1.79 -16.92 7.70
N SER A 24 1.56 -17.67 8.77
CA SER A 24 1.25 -19.11 8.72
C SER A 24 -0.14 -19.39 8.15
N LEU A 25 -1.10 -18.47 8.38
CA LEU A 25 -2.47 -18.62 7.89
C LEU A 25 -2.60 -18.09 6.46
N PRO A 26 -3.18 -18.89 5.53
CA PRO A 26 -3.28 -18.51 4.12
C PRO A 26 -4.14 -17.27 3.90
N GLU A 27 -5.18 -17.07 4.70
CA GLU A 27 -6.06 -15.89 4.61
C GLU A 27 -5.32 -14.61 5.05
N VAL A 28 -4.54 -14.67 6.12
CA VAL A 28 -3.73 -13.56 6.63
C VAL A 28 -2.65 -13.19 5.61
N ARG A 29 -1.99 -14.19 5.03
CA ARG A 29 -1.04 -14.00 3.92
C ARG A 29 -1.71 -13.30 2.73
N ARG A 30 -2.91 -13.73 2.34
CA ARG A 30 -3.66 -13.14 1.24
C ARG A 30 -4.02 -11.68 1.48
N VAL A 31 -4.42 -11.32 2.71
CA VAL A 31 -4.72 -9.92 3.07
C VAL A 31 -3.46 -9.05 3.00
N HIS A 32 -2.34 -9.52 3.58
CA HIS A 32 -1.08 -8.77 3.55
C HIS A 32 -0.49 -8.65 2.15
N THR A 33 -0.67 -9.66 1.31
CA THR A 33 -0.28 -9.61 -0.12
C THR A 33 -1.07 -8.53 -0.86
N GLN A 34 -2.40 -8.50 -0.73
CA GLN A 34 -3.24 -7.47 -1.35
C GLN A 34 -2.88 -6.05 -0.86
N MET A 35 -2.56 -5.90 0.42
CA MET A 35 -2.08 -4.63 0.97
C MET A 35 -0.76 -4.20 0.33
N ALA A 36 0.20 -5.11 0.21
CA ALA A 36 1.47 -4.85 -0.46
C ALA A 36 1.26 -4.45 -1.93
N GLU A 37 0.39 -5.13 -2.66
CA GLU A 37 0.06 -4.78 -4.05
C GLU A 37 -0.53 -3.37 -4.16
N ARG A 38 -1.46 -3.01 -3.26
CA ARG A 38 -2.07 -1.68 -3.24
C ARG A 38 -1.04 -0.58 -2.96
N TYR A 39 -0.16 -0.76 -1.99
CA TYR A 39 0.92 0.22 -1.73
C TYR A 39 1.91 0.30 -2.90
N SER A 40 2.23 -0.83 -3.55
CA SER A 40 3.07 -0.84 -4.74
C SER A 40 2.44 -0.08 -5.90
N ALA A 41 1.12 -0.16 -6.08
CA ALA A 41 0.42 0.60 -7.11
C ALA A 41 0.47 2.12 -6.82
N ILE A 42 0.19 2.52 -5.58
CA ILE A 42 0.27 3.93 -5.15
C ILE A 42 1.69 4.50 -5.38
N LEU A 43 2.73 3.74 -5.03
CA LEU A 43 4.11 4.16 -5.26
C LEU A 43 4.43 4.31 -6.75
N ARG A 44 3.98 3.38 -7.60
CA ARG A 44 4.15 3.47 -9.05
C ARG A 44 3.41 4.67 -9.65
N ASP A 45 2.21 4.96 -9.17
CA ASP A 45 1.43 6.13 -9.61
C ASP A 45 2.13 7.43 -9.19
N ALA A 46 2.65 7.47 -7.95
CA ALA A 46 3.44 8.60 -7.45
C ALA A 46 4.73 8.83 -8.25
N GLU A 47 5.45 7.76 -8.60
CA GLU A 47 6.65 7.83 -9.46
C GLU A 47 6.33 8.34 -10.87
N ARG A 48 5.12 8.06 -11.39
CA ARG A 48 4.65 8.53 -12.69
C ARG A 48 4.06 9.94 -12.66
N GLY A 49 3.99 10.58 -11.49
CA GLY A 49 3.32 11.88 -11.32
C GLY A 49 1.80 11.81 -11.49
N VAL A 50 1.22 10.61 -11.52
CA VAL A 50 -0.22 10.39 -11.61
C VAL A 50 -0.78 10.47 -10.20
N VAL A 51 -1.17 11.67 -9.78
CA VAL A 51 -1.97 11.85 -8.56
C VAL A 51 -3.37 11.38 -8.89
N ARG A 52 -3.62 10.07 -8.79
CA ARG A 52 -4.97 9.53 -8.91
C ARG A 52 -5.79 10.11 -7.75
N PRO A 53 -6.93 10.79 -7.99
CA PRO A 53 -7.78 11.22 -6.89
C PRO A 53 -8.24 9.97 -6.16
N LEU A 54 -7.77 9.81 -4.92
CA LEU A 54 -8.18 8.74 -4.03
C LEU A 54 -9.71 8.77 -3.97
N LEU A 55 -10.30 7.69 -4.49
CA LEU A 55 -11.72 7.39 -4.49
C LEU A 55 -12.36 7.85 -3.18
N GLY A 56 -13.31 8.78 -3.32
CA GLY A 56 -14.48 9.00 -2.48
C GLY A 56 -14.25 8.78 -0.99
N ILE A 57 -13.93 9.87 -0.30
CA ILE A 57 -14.43 10.08 1.06
C ILE A 57 -15.93 9.80 1.01
N VAL A 58 -16.37 8.71 1.64
CA VAL A 58 -17.81 8.47 1.86
C VAL A 58 -18.26 9.57 2.84
N PRO A 59 -19.13 10.51 2.43
CA PRO A 59 -19.76 11.40 3.38
C PRO A 59 -20.72 10.57 4.24
N ARG A 60 -20.66 10.81 5.55
CA ARG A 60 -21.55 10.19 6.55
C ARG A 60 -23.00 10.56 6.32
#